data_AF-D8LZS7-F1
#
_entry.id   AF-D8LZS7-F1
#
_cell.length_a   1.000
_cell.length_b   1.000
_cell.length_c   1.000
_cell.angle_alpha   90.00
_cell.angle_beta   90.00
_cell.angle_gamma   90.00
#
_symmetry.space_group_name_H-M   'P 1'
#
loop_
_entity.id
_entity.type
_entity.pdbx_description
1 polymer ?
#
loop_
_entity_poly.entity_id
_entity_poly.type
_entity_poly.pdbx_seq_one_letter_code
_entity_poly.pdbx_strand_id
1 'polypeptide(L)'
;MRLKNRKEVDVRLREYVDNLIIYPSMVNSLISGEMNDEFFTHLAEFGKRLDFVDCMDVDDATKQQRSLVKAIEEIKVDFNILRLHCGNRIRDAVFRKFAEIRQDSNIEMFQKEVLLKLSEGMHFLQRHLPVYYEEIAKKYCEIMRHIFFQIFAEYSAAFLIGCLVDRRLKARLYEIAPSEEVIVPAKQKTSLLKKASSVSSVSPFVLSDRHTVIDFLRSPPLLPSILAEEKTLINYPEFFRSIQRHLIDCSLGEFAFEVLFFDPEDTKMLIEVIGAACEELHLTTVNWVRGSFDVVGVMILCILLQAAVEELAKEGVPILQEFFLKWGLERRD
;
A
#
# COMPACT_ATOMS: atom_id res chain seq x y z
N MET A 1 44.78 27.41 38.09
CA MET A 1 43.43 27.73 37.58
C MET A 1 43.43 28.07 36.08
N ARG A 2 44.27 28.99 35.57
CA ARG A 2 44.28 29.41 34.14
C ARG A 2 44.56 28.30 33.11
N LEU A 3 45.44 27.34 33.41
CA LEU A 3 45.78 26.24 32.49
C LEU A 3 44.68 25.18 32.35
N LYS A 4 43.91 24.92 33.41
CA LYS A 4 42.77 23.98 33.35
C LYS A 4 41.64 24.55 32.49
N ASN A 5 41.29 25.83 32.70
CA ASN A 5 40.28 26.52 31.87
C ASN A 5 40.69 26.60 30.39
N ARG A 6 41.99 26.78 30.08
CA ARG A 6 42.44 26.82 28.69
C ARG A 6 42.36 25.46 28.00
N LYS A 7 42.70 24.37 28.70
CA LYS A 7 42.54 23.00 28.18
C LYS A 7 41.07 22.65 27.99
N GLU A 8 40.21 23.05 28.92
CA GLU A 8 38.79 22.78 28.82
C GLU A 8 38.11 23.54 27.67
N VAL A 9 38.50 24.79 27.43
CA VAL A 9 38.06 25.55 26.25
C VAL A 9 38.60 24.95 24.96
N ASP A 10 39.86 24.50 24.93
CA ASP A 10 40.47 23.88 23.73
C ASP A 10 39.78 22.55 23.35
N VAL A 11 39.43 21.74 24.34
CA VAL A 11 38.67 20.49 24.12
C VAL A 11 37.30 20.78 23.54
N ARG A 12 36.55 21.73 24.13
CA ARG A 12 35.22 22.11 23.62
C ARG A 12 35.29 22.68 22.22
N LEU A 13 36.24 23.58 21.94
CA LEU A 13 36.42 24.15 20.60
C LEU A 13 36.80 23.10 19.56
N ARG A 14 37.62 22.11 19.92
CA ARG A 14 37.97 21.02 19.01
C ARG A 14 36.74 20.17 18.67
N GLU A 15 35.91 19.86 19.66
CA GLU A 15 34.64 19.16 19.44
C GLU A 15 33.69 19.95 18.52
N TYR A 16 33.59 21.28 18.68
CA TYR A 16 32.82 22.11 17.74
C TYR A 16 33.39 22.08 16.32
N VAL A 17 34.71 22.20 16.19
CA VAL A 17 35.37 22.23 14.87
C VAL A 17 35.23 20.88 14.17
N ASP A 18 35.43 19.77 14.87
CA ASP A 18 35.33 18.42 14.30
C ASP A 18 33.91 18.14 13.76
N ASN A 19 32.88 18.65 14.43
CA ASN A 19 31.48 18.54 13.98
C ASN A 19 31.12 19.49 12.82
N LEU A 20 31.90 20.55 12.58
CA LEU A 20 31.68 21.52 11.49
C LEU A 20 32.54 21.24 10.24
N ILE A 21 33.56 20.40 10.35
CA ILE A 21 34.44 20.07 9.22
C ILE A 21 33.69 19.16 8.23
N ILE A 22 33.59 19.63 6.99
CA ILE A 22 33.18 18.86 5.82
C ILE A 22 34.43 18.59 4.97
N TYR A 23 34.76 17.33 4.74
CA TYR A 23 35.90 16.98 3.89
C TYR A 23 35.57 17.18 2.40
N PRO A 24 36.51 17.64 1.56
CA PRO A 24 36.31 17.78 0.12
C PRO A 24 35.89 16.49 -0.58
N SER A 25 36.36 15.33 -0.09
CA SER A 25 35.93 14.01 -0.58
C SER A 25 34.43 13.78 -0.38
N MET A 26 33.89 14.17 0.77
CA MET A 26 32.46 14.08 1.08
C MET A 26 31.65 15.01 0.18
N VAL A 27 32.09 16.26 -0.01
CA VAL A 27 31.42 17.21 -0.92
C VAL A 27 31.39 16.67 -2.34
N ASN A 28 32.52 16.18 -2.85
CA ASN A 28 32.60 15.64 -4.22
C ASN A 28 31.71 14.41 -4.38
N SER A 29 31.65 13.53 -3.37
CA SER A 29 30.75 12.37 -3.35
C SER A 29 29.28 12.81 -3.40
N LEU A 30 28.89 13.77 -2.56
CA LEU A 30 27.50 14.24 -2.47
C LEU A 30 27.04 15.01 -3.71
N ILE A 31 27.91 15.84 -4.29
CA ILE A 31 27.57 16.65 -5.47
C ILE A 31 27.64 15.83 -6.76
N SER A 32 28.69 15.03 -6.96
CA SER A 32 28.98 14.41 -8.26
C SER A 32 29.19 12.90 -8.22
N GLY A 33 29.43 12.29 -7.06
CA GLY A 33 29.66 10.84 -6.93
C GLY A 33 28.38 10.00 -7.08
N GLU A 34 28.46 8.78 -7.57
CA GLU A 34 27.28 7.91 -7.78
C GLU A 34 26.49 7.64 -6.48
N MET A 35 25.17 7.39 -6.58
CA MET A 35 24.32 7.04 -5.45
C MET A 35 24.50 5.58 -5.03
N ASN A 36 25.70 5.29 -4.52
CA ASN A 36 26.08 3.98 -3.99
C ASN A 36 26.08 4.02 -2.45
N ASP A 37 26.39 2.90 -1.80
CA ASP A 37 26.42 2.83 -0.32
C ASP A 37 27.37 3.87 0.32
N GLU A 38 28.47 4.21 -0.37
CA GLU A 38 29.39 5.26 0.05
C GLU A 38 28.73 6.64 0.09
N PHE A 39 27.89 6.95 -0.91
CA PHE A 39 27.13 8.20 -0.95
C PHE A 39 26.17 8.29 0.24
N PHE A 40 25.43 7.22 0.55
CA PHE A 40 24.51 7.21 1.68
C PHE A 40 25.24 7.28 3.04
N THR A 41 26.43 6.68 3.13
CA THR A 41 27.29 6.81 4.32
C THR A 41 27.71 8.27 4.52
N HIS A 42 28.18 8.94 3.47
CA HIS A 42 28.51 10.36 3.49
C HIS A 42 27.28 11.25 3.75
N LEU A 43 26.11 10.88 3.23
CA LEU A 43 24.85 11.59 3.44
C LEU A 43 24.42 11.53 4.91
N ALA A 44 24.49 10.36 5.54
CA ALA A 44 24.19 10.20 6.96
C ALA A 44 25.16 10.97 7.85
N GLU A 45 26.45 10.99 7.51
CA GLU A 45 27.45 11.79 8.22
C GLU A 45 27.17 13.29 8.08
N PHE A 46 26.79 13.73 6.88
CA PHE A 46 26.38 15.12 6.63
C PHE A 46 25.10 15.50 7.37
N GLY A 47 24.10 14.61 7.44
CA GLY A 47 22.87 14.80 8.21
C GLY A 47 23.13 15.05 9.69
N LYS A 48 24.03 14.26 10.32
CA LYS A 48 24.44 14.48 11.72
C LYS A 48 25.06 15.87 11.94
N ARG A 49 25.84 16.35 10.97
CA ARG A 49 26.43 17.69 11.04
C ARG A 49 25.37 18.78 10.86
N LEU A 50 24.38 18.58 9.98
CA LEU A 50 23.23 19.48 9.86
C LEU A 50 22.44 19.57 11.16
N ASP A 51 22.14 18.44 11.79
CA ASP A 51 21.45 18.39 13.09
C ASP A 51 22.20 19.17 14.17
N PHE A 52 23.53 19.03 14.20
CA PHE A 52 24.38 19.76 15.13
C PHE A 52 24.27 21.27 14.91
N VAL A 53 24.36 21.72 13.65
CA VAL A 53 24.24 23.14 13.28
C VAL A 53 22.87 23.71 13.64
N ASP A 54 21.79 22.95 13.42
CA ASP A 54 20.42 23.36 13.74
C ASP A 54 20.18 23.43 15.25
N CYS A 55 20.76 22.51 16.05
CA CYS A 55 20.66 22.55 17.52
C CYS A 55 21.38 23.77 18.11
N MET A 56 22.47 24.24 17.49
CA MET A 56 23.19 25.42 17.98
C MET A 56 22.37 26.73 17.86
N ASP A 57 21.34 26.79 17.01
CA ASP A 57 20.42 27.94 16.95
C ASP A 57 19.48 28.02 18.17
N VAL A 58 19.21 26.90 18.85
CA VAL A 58 18.24 26.83 19.96
C VAL A 58 18.88 27.24 21.30
N ASP A 59 20.18 27.02 21.48
CA ASP A 59 20.91 27.27 22.74
C ASP A 59 21.48 28.69 22.89
N ASP A 60 21.32 29.56 21.88
CA ASP A 60 21.90 30.92 21.83
C ASP A 60 21.18 31.94 22.74
N ALA A 61 20.35 31.48 23.69
CA ALA A 61 19.96 32.26 24.86
C ALA A 61 21.13 32.48 25.85
N THR A 62 22.26 31.78 25.69
CA THR A 62 23.43 31.91 26.57
C THR A 62 24.63 32.54 25.87
N LYS A 63 24.68 33.88 25.93
CA LYS A 63 25.80 34.76 25.56
C LYS A 63 27.20 34.16 25.84
N GLN A 64 27.84 33.55 24.84
CA GLN A 64 29.31 33.42 24.79
C GLN A 64 29.81 33.25 23.33
N GLN A 65 30.70 34.16 22.91
CA GLN A 65 31.44 34.23 21.63
C GLN A 65 30.71 34.72 20.34
N ARG A 66 30.53 36.05 20.23
CA ARG A 66 30.14 36.76 18.99
C ARG A 66 30.99 36.49 17.73
N SER A 67 32.23 36.00 17.85
CA SER A 67 33.09 35.68 16.70
C SER A 67 32.90 34.26 16.16
N LEU A 68 32.50 33.32 17.02
CA LEU A 68 32.10 31.97 16.58
C LEU A 68 30.77 32.05 15.84
N VAL A 69 29.83 32.84 16.35
CA VAL A 69 28.51 33.08 15.72
C VAL A 69 28.65 33.49 14.25
N LYS A 70 29.60 34.38 13.92
CA LYS A 70 29.77 34.85 12.52
C LYS A 70 30.38 33.81 11.58
N ALA A 71 31.36 33.03 12.04
CA ALA A 71 31.91 31.92 11.24
C ALA A 71 30.89 30.78 11.08
N ILE A 72 30.06 30.56 12.10
CA ILE A 72 28.94 29.60 12.06
C ILE A 72 27.87 30.05 11.06
N GLU A 73 27.56 31.36 11.00
CA GLU A 73 26.64 31.91 9.99
C GLU A 73 27.13 31.70 8.55
N GLU A 74 28.43 31.88 8.27
CA GLU A 74 29.01 31.63 6.94
C GLU A 74 28.93 30.14 6.57
N ILE A 75 29.29 29.26 7.50
CA ILE A 75 29.23 27.79 7.29
C ILE A 75 27.78 27.32 7.09
N LYS A 76 26.80 27.93 7.78
CA LYS A 76 25.37 27.62 7.61
C LYS A 76 24.89 27.85 6.18
N VAL A 77 25.35 28.90 5.52
CA VAL A 77 24.97 29.16 4.13
C VAL A 77 25.47 28.03 3.23
N ASP A 78 26.73 27.64 3.39
CA ASP A 78 27.34 26.55 2.60
C ASP A 78 26.65 25.19 2.87
N PHE A 79 26.34 24.90 4.12
CA PHE A 79 25.59 23.69 4.51
C PHE A 79 24.20 23.68 3.90
N ASN A 80 23.49 24.82 3.90
CA ASN A 80 22.17 24.92 3.30
C ASN A 80 22.20 24.73 1.77
N ILE A 81 23.23 25.26 1.09
CA ILE A 81 23.44 25.03 -0.34
C ILE A 81 23.67 23.54 -0.62
N LEU A 82 24.56 22.90 0.15
CA LEU A 82 24.85 21.48 -0.01
C LEU A 82 23.64 20.60 0.32
N ARG A 83 22.87 20.95 1.37
CA ARG A 83 21.61 20.31 1.74
C ARG A 83 20.63 20.33 0.57
N LEU A 84 20.41 21.51 -0.03
CA LEU A 84 19.48 21.66 -1.15
C LEU A 84 19.95 20.89 -2.38
N HIS A 85 21.26 20.88 -2.65
CA HIS A 85 21.83 20.12 -3.75
C HIS A 85 21.63 18.61 -3.57
N CYS A 86 21.94 18.07 -2.39
CA CYS A 86 21.70 16.66 -2.05
C CYS A 86 20.21 16.32 -2.19
N GLY A 87 19.35 17.18 -1.65
CA GLY A 87 17.91 16.99 -1.68
C GLY A 87 17.35 16.93 -3.11
N ASN A 88 17.73 17.88 -3.97
CA ASN A 88 17.34 17.87 -5.38
C ASN A 88 17.79 16.58 -6.08
N ARG A 89 19.03 16.15 -5.79
CA ARG A 89 19.61 14.97 -6.40
C ARG A 89 18.81 13.70 -6.04
N ILE A 90 18.53 13.51 -4.74
CA ILE A 90 17.73 12.39 -4.22
C ILE A 90 16.33 12.44 -4.82
N ARG A 91 15.67 13.60 -4.76
CA ARG A 91 14.32 13.80 -5.32
C ARG A 91 14.26 13.42 -6.81
N ASP A 92 15.20 13.90 -7.61
CA ASP A 92 15.25 13.60 -9.04
C ASP A 92 15.50 12.11 -9.31
N ALA A 93 16.29 11.44 -8.46
CA ALA A 93 16.52 10.00 -8.57
C ALA A 93 15.27 9.19 -8.23
N VAL A 94 14.57 9.55 -7.16
CA VAL A 94 13.31 8.90 -6.76
C VAL A 94 12.23 9.11 -7.82
N PHE A 95 12.04 10.33 -8.34
CA PHE A 95 11.08 10.57 -9.40
C PHE A 95 11.40 9.83 -10.70
N ARG A 96 12.69 9.69 -11.05
CA ARG A 96 13.10 8.82 -12.17
C ARG A 96 12.67 7.37 -11.93
N LYS A 97 12.80 6.86 -10.71
CA LYS A 97 12.33 5.50 -10.38
C LYS A 97 10.82 5.37 -10.36
N PHE A 98 10.09 6.37 -9.90
CA PHE A 98 8.63 6.35 -9.96
C PHE A 98 8.11 6.34 -11.40
N ALA A 99 8.79 7.00 -12.33
CA ALA A 99 8.45 6.96 -13.75
C ALA A 99 8.65 5.57 -14.41
N GLU A 100 9.43 4.68 -13.78
CA GLU A 100 9.63 3.30 -14.25
C GLU A 100 8.52 2.36 -13.75
N ILE A 101 7.69 2.78 -12.78
CA ILE A 101 6.60 1.97 -12.23
C ILE A 101 5.51 1.81 -13.29
N ARG A 102 5.12 0.56 -13.53
CA ARG A 102 4.03 0.19 -14.45
C ARG A 102 3.13 -0.85 -13.78
N GLN A 103 1.88 -0.91 -14.24
CA GLN A 103 0.89 -1.87 -13.74
C GLN A 103 1.27 -3.34 -14.01
N ASP A 104 1.97 -3.61 -15.11
CA ASP A 104 2.40 -4.95 -15.52
C ASP A 104 3.68 -5.43 -14.80
N SER A 105 4.34 -4.55 -14.05
CA SER A 105 5.56 -4.87 -13.30
C SER A 105 5.23 -5.64 -12.03
N ASN A 106 6.18 -6.47 -11.57
CA ASN A 106 6.14 -7.00 -10.22
C ASN A 106 6.45 -5.86 -9.24
N ILE A 107 5.39 -5.19 -8.77
CA ILE A 107 5.46 -4.00 -7.91
C ILE A 107 6.26 -4.29 -6.64
N GLU A 108 5.97 -5.40 -5.97
CA GLU A 108 6.63 -5.80 -4.72
C GLU A 108 8.14 -5.99 -4.93
N MET A 109 8.53 -6.65 -6.03
CA MET A 109 9.93 -6.81 -6.38
C MET A 109 10.61 -5.47 -6.69
N PHE A 110 9.93 -4.59 -7.43
CA PHE A 110 10.48 -3.26 -7.75
C PHE A 110 10.67 -2.40 -6.48
N GLN A 111 9.69 -2.41 -5.58
CA GLN A 111 9.78 -1.77 -4.28
C GLN A 111 10.99 -2.27 -3.49
N LYS A 112 11.12 -3.61 -3.36
CA LYS A 112 12.19 -4.25 -2.58
C LYS A 112 13.59 -4.06 -3.18
N GLU A 113 13.74 -4.26 -4.48
CA GLU A 113 15.05 -4.33 -5.13
C GLU A 113 15.54 -2.98 -5.67
N VAL A 114 14.63 -2.02 -5.90
CA VAL A 114 14.96 -0.74 -6.53
C VAL A 114 14.71 0.42 -5.58
N LEU A 115 13.49 0.56 -5.04
CA LEU A 115 13.14 1.73 -4.23
C LEU A 115 13.80 1.68 -2.85
N LEU A 116 13.80 0.54 -2.16
CA LEU A 116 14.41 0.44 -0.82
C LEU A 116 15.90 0.84 -0.78
N LYS A 117 16.63 0.73 -1.90
CA LYS A 117 18.03 1.22 -1.97
C LYS A 117 18.17 2.73 -1.79
N LEU A 118 17.07 3.47 -1.92
CA LEU A 118 17.02 4.93 -1.76
C LEU A 118 16.40 5.35 -0.41
N SER A 119 16.07 4.41 0.50
CA SER A 119 15.39 4.70 1.78
C SER A 119 16.18 5.67 2.65
N GLU A 120 17.50 5.50 2.75
CA GLU A 120 18.40 6.40 3.48
C GLU A 120 18.30 7.85 2.96
N GLY A 121 18.10 8.00 1.65
CA GLY A 121 17.84 9.30 1.03
C GLY A 121 16.48 9.88 1.44
N MET A 122 15.46 9.05 1.54
CA MET A 122 14.13 9.46 1.99
C MET A 122 14.13 9.91 3.45
N HIS A 123 14.79 9.17 4.36
CA HIS A 123 14.92 9.58 5.76
C HIS A 123 15.69 10.90 5.91
N PHE A 124 16.73 11.10 5.08
CA PHE A 124 17.43 12.40 5.03
C PHE A 124 16.49 13.53 4.60
N LEU A 125 15.66 13.32 3.56
CA LEU A 125 14.68 14.30 3.13
C LEU A 125 13.64 14.58 4.20
N GLN A 126 13.10 13.55 4.85
CA GLN A 126 12.09 13.69 5.91
C GLN A 126 12.60 14.61 7.04
N ARG A 127 13.86 14.46 7.43
CA ARG A 127 14.47 15.20 8.54
C ARG A 127 14.90 16.61 8.16
N HIS A 128 15.54 16.80 7.01
CA HIS A 128 16.20 18.07 6.66
C HIS A 128 15.48 18.88 5.57
N LEU A 129 14.59 18.26 4.79
CA LEU A 129 13.87 18.86 3.67
C LEU A 129 12.42 18.29 3.58
N PRO A 130 11.58 18.48 4.62
CA PRO A 130 10.26 17.83 4.71
C PRO A 130 9.34 18.16 3.53
N VAL A 131 9.47 19.35 2.94
CA VAL A 131 8.71 19.75 1.74
C VAL A 131 9.00 18.83 0.55
N TYR A 132 10.25 18.39 0.37
CA TYR A 132 10.62 17.47 -0.72
C TYR A 132 10.14 16.05 -0.41
N TYR A 133 10.22 15.64 0.86
CA TYR A 133 9.68 14.38 1.30
C TYR A 133 8.17 14.28 1.04
N GLU A 134 7.39 15.30 1.43
CA GLU A 134 5.94 15.36 1.21
C GLU A 134 5.59 15.35 -0.29
N GLU A 135 6.34 16.07 -1.12
CA GLU A 135 6.18 16.07 -2.57
C GLU A 135 6.34 14.66 -3.17
N ILE A 136 7.37 13.94 -2.75
CA ILE A 136 7.65 12.57 -3.19
C ILE A 136 6.58 11.60 -2.68
N ALA A 137 6.24 11.66 -1.39
CA ALA A 137 5.24 10.78 -0.78
C ALA A 137 3.88 10.94 -1.47
N LYS A 138 3.44 12.19 -1.69
CA LYS A 138 2.20 12.47 -2.43
C LYS A 138 2.23 11.90 -3.84
N LYS A 139 3.35 12.09 -4.55
CA LYS A 139 3.47 11.58 -5.92
C LYS A 139 3.41 10.06 -5.98
N TYR A 140 4.04 9.41 -5.01
CA TYR A 140 3.99 7.95 -4.85
C TYR A 140 2.56 7.48 -4.60
N CYS A 141 1.85 8.08 -3.63
CA CYS A 141 0.45 7.78 -3.34
C CYS A 141 -0.41 7.86 -4.60
N GLU A 142 -0.27 8.92 -5.40
CA GLU A 142 -1.03 9.11 -6.64
C GLU A 142 -0.83 7.97 -7.64
N ILE A 143 0.43 7.53 -7.82
CA ILE A 143 0.79 6.45 -8.76
C ILE A 143 0.24 5.12 -8.24
N MET A 144 0.54 4.78 -6.99
CA MET A 144 0.18 3.49 -6.42
C MET A 144 -1.32 3.35 -6.26
N ARG A 145 -2.03 4.39 -5.82
CA ARG A 145 -3.49 4.43 -5.78
C ARG A 145 -4.11 4.11 -7.14
N HIS A 146 -3.55 4.67 -8.21
CA HIS A 146 -4.03 4.39 -9.56
C HIS A 146 -3.81 2.94 -9.96
N ILE A 147 -2.61 2.41 -9.72
CA ILE A 147 -2.24 1.03 -10.09
C ILE A 147 -3.09 0.01 -9.31
N PHE A 148 -3.18 0.17 -7.99
CA PHE A 148 -4.02 -0.69 -7.15
C PHE A 148 -5.46 -0.66 -7.64
N PHE A 149 -6.06 0.53 -7.80
CA PHE A 149 -7.42 0.64 -8.31
C PHE A 149 -7.61 -0.09 -9.66
N GLN A 150 -6.69 0.07 -10.60
CA GLN A 150 -6.76 -0.61 -11.90
C GLN A 150 -6.71 -2.14 -11.78
N ILE A 151 -5.80 -2.69 -10.97
CA ILE A 151 -5.69 -4.13 -10.74
C ILE A 151 -7.04 -4.69 -10.25
N PHE A 152 -7.64 -4.06 -9.25
CA PHE A 152 -8.90 -4.55 -8.66
C PHE A 152 -10.13 -4.27 -9.54
N ALA A 153 -10.15 -3.17 -10.29
CA ALA A 153 -11.19 -2.90 -11.28
C ALA A 153 -11.15 -3.92 -12.44
N GLU A 154 -9.95 -4.35 -12.87
CA GLU A 154 -9.79 -5.41 -13.88
C GLU A 154 -10.32 -6.76 -13.41
N TYR A 155 -10.11 -7.11 -12.14
CA TYR A 155 -10.73 -8.30 -11.53
C TYR A 155 -12.26 -8.25 -11.61
N SER A 156 -12.86 -7.14 -11.15
CA SER A 156 -14.31 -6.94 -11.19
C SER A 156 -14.85 -7.01 -12.62
N ALA A 157 -14.17 -6.36 -13.56
CA ALA A 157 -14.55 -6.37 -14.97
C ALA A 157 -14.45 -7.77 -15.59
N ALA A 158 -13.35 -8.50 -15.36
CA ALA A 158 -13.16 -9.86 -15.86
C ALA A 158 -14.26 -10.80 -15.37
N PHE A 159 -14.61 -10.70 -14.08
CA PHE A 159 -15.71 -11.48 -13.50
C PHE A 159 -17.07 -11.13 -14.13
N LEU A 160 -17.39 -9.83 -14.25
CA LEU A 160 -18.65 -9.37 -14.85
C LEU A 160 -18.78 -9.76 -16.32
N ILE A 161 -17.71 -9.61 -17.11
CA ILE A 161 -17.69 -9.99 -18.53
C ILE A 161 -17.90 -11.49 -18.67
N GLY A 162 -17.20 -12.32 -17.87
CA GLY A 162 -17.46 -13.76 -17.83
C GLY A 162 -18.95 -14.06 -17.58
N CYS A 163 -19.56 -13.34 -16.64
CA CYS A 163 -20.98 -13.48 -16.33
C CYS A 163 -21.95 -13.05 -17.43
N LEU A 164 -21.58 -12.07 -18.25
CA LEU A 164 -22.38 -11.59 -19.36
C LEU A 164 -22.26 -12.47 -20.60
N VAL A 165 -21.09 -13.07 -20.84
CA VAL A 165 -20.80 -13.90 -22.02
C VAL A 165 -21.42 -15.30 -21.89
N ASP A 166 -21.48 -15.87 -20.68
CA ASP A 166 -22.11 -17.18 -20.46
C ASP A 166 -23.45 -17.06 -19.71
N ARG A 167 -24.53 -17.46 -20.38
CA ARG A 167 -25.88 -17.52 -19.80
C ARG A 167 -25.96 -18.46 -18.58
N ARG A 168 -25.05 -19.44 -18.46
CA ARG A 168 -24.87 -20.33 -17.30
C ARG A 168 -24.21 -19.62 -16.12
N LEU A 169 -23.27 -18.69 -16.36
CA LEU A 169 -22.72 -17.84 -15.30
C LEU A 169 -23.76 -16.85 -14.79
N LYS A 170 -24.66 -16.31 -15.63
CA LYS A 170 -25.77 -15.47 -15.15
C LYS A 170 -26.69 -16.21 -14.17
N ALA A 171 -26.90 -17.51 -14.40
CA ALA A 171 -27.64 -18.39 -13.48
C ALA A 171 -26.83 -18.77 -12.23
N ARG A 172 -25.49 -18.81 -12.30
CA ARG A 172 -24.58 -19.03 -11.15
C ARG A 172 -24.24 -17.77 -10.37
N LEU A 173 -24.33 -16.59 -10.98
CA LEU A 173 -24.12 -15.28 -10.35
C LEU A 173 -25.19 -15.04 -9.30
N TYR A 174 -26.41 -15.54 -9.51
CA TYR A 174 -27.53 -15.39 -8.59
C TYR A 174 -27.99 -16.68 -7.93
N GLU A 175 -27.46 -17.84 -8.37
CA GLU A 175 -27.86 -19.21 -7.98
C GLU A 175 -29.36 -19.44 -7.70
N ILE A 176 -30.26 -18.63 -8.29
CA ILE A 176 -31.71 -18.83 -8.28
C ILE A 176 -32.31 -18.32 -9.60
N ALA A 177 -33.20 -19.14 -10.15
CA ALA A 177 -34.12 -18.78 -11.22
C ALA A 177 -34.92 -17.49 -10.92
N PRO A 178 -35.32 -16.69 -11.93
CA PRO A 178 -36.23 -15.59 -11.69
C PRO A 178 -37.51 -16.08 -10.98
N SER A 179 -37.97 -15.29 -10.03
CA SER A 179 -38.97 -15.58 -8.99
C SER A 179 -40.35 -16.08 -9.46
N GLU A 180 -40.59 -16.23 -10.76
CA GLU A 180 -41.89 -16.64 -11.31
C GLU A 180 -42.16 -18.15 -11.21
N GLU A 181 -41.16 -18.99 -10.94
CA GLU A 181 -41.35 -20.45 -10.84
C GLU A 181 -41.38 -21.00 -9.41
N VAL A 182 -41.27 -20.15 -8.39
CA VAL A 182 -41.29 -20.57 -6.99
C VAL A 182 -42.66 -20.26 -6.40
N ILE A 183 -43.45 -21.32 -6.21
CA ILE A 183 -44.77 -21.41 -5.53
C ILE A 183 -45.97 -21.36 -6.49
N VAL A 184 -46.30 -22.52 -7.09
CA VAL A 184 -47.71 -22.88 -7.33
C VAL A 184 -47.91 -24.31 -6.82
N PRO A 185 -48.83 -24.55 -5.86
CA PRO A 185 -49.12 -25.90 -5.41
C PRO A 185 -49.78 -26.67 -6.56
N ALA A 186 -49.22 -27.84 -6.86
CA ALA A 186 -49.66 -28.72 -7.94
C ALA A 186 -51.15 -29.05 -7.83
N LYS A 187 -51.98 -28.40 -8.67
CA LYS A 187 -53.30 -28.92 -9.03
C LYS A 187 -53.14 -29.71 -10.33
N GLN A 188 -53.34 -31.02 -10.20
CA GLN A 188 -53.45 -31.99 -11.28
C GLN A 188 -54.21 -31.43 -12.47
N LYS A 189 -53.55 -31.27 -13.62
CA LYS A 189 -54.17 -31.41 -14.93
C LYS A 189 -53.20 -32.08 -15.90
N THR A 190 -53.67 -33.21 -16.39
CA THR A 190 -53.15 -34.01 -17.49
C THR A 190 -52.89 -33.15 -18.73
N SER A 191 -51.67 -33.17 -19.27
CA SER A 191 -51.43 -32.86 -20.69
C SER A 191 -50.07 -33.38 -21.14
N LEU A 192 -50.11 -34.02 -22.31
CA LEU A 192 -49.04 -34.76 -22.96
C LEU A 192 -48.07 -33.83 -23.69
N LEU A 193 -46.80 -34.24 -23.71
CA LEU A 193 -45.80 -33.91 -24.72
C LEU A 193 -45.42 -32.43 -24.93
N LYS A 194 -44.52 -31.92 -24.08
CA LYS A 194 -43.43 -31.02 -24.52
C LYS A 194 -42.15 -31.40 -23.78
N LYS A 195 -41.14 -31.83 -24.53
CA LYS A 195 -39.77 -32.07 -24.07
C LYS A 195 -39.11 -30.72 -23.77
N ALA A 196 -39.49 -30.11 -22.65
CA ALA A 196 -38.74 -29.00 -22.08
C ALA A 196 -37.47 -29.58 -21.48
N SER A 197 -36.31 -29.10 -21.95
CA SER A 197 -35.04 -29.29 -21.26
C SER A 197 -35.21 -28.84 -19.81
N SER A 198 -35.12 -29.77 -18.87
CA SER A 198 -35.11 -29.49 -17.44
C SER A 198 -33.93 -28.57 -17.13
N VAL A 199 -34.16 -27.28 -17.09
CA VAL A 199 -33.29 -26.39 -16.32
C VAL A 199 -33.61 -26.74 -14.88
N SER A 200 -32.77 -27.57 -14.28
CA SER A 200 -32.88 -27.89 -12.86
C SER A 200 -32.81 -26.58 -12.10
N SER A 201 -33.91 -26.18 -11.46
CA SER A 201 -33.91 -25.14 -10.45
C SER A 201 -33.04 -25.64 -9.30
N VAL A 202 -31.78 -25.22 -9.29
CA VAL A 202 -30.88 -25.50 -8.18
C VAL A 202 -31.45 -24.77 -6.98
N SER A 203 -31.74 -25.51 -5.92
CA SER A 203 -32.22 -24.93 -4.67
C SER A 203 -31.14 -23.99 -4.10
N PRO A 204 -31.50 -22.82 -3.54
CA PRO A 204 -30.55 -21.91 -2.91
C PRO A 204 -29.73 -22.49 -1.75
N PHE A 205 -30.11 -23.67 -1.26
CA PHE A 205 -29.47 -24.33 -0.13
C PHE A 205 -28.47 -25.42 -0.57
N VAL A 206 -28.24 -25.59 -1.87
CA VAL A 206 -27.34 -26.64 -2.36
C VAL A 206 -25.88 -26.26 -2.09
N LEU A 207 -25.23 -26.99 -1.18
CA LEU A 207 -23.85 -26.71 -0.79
C LEU A 207 -22.83 -27.11 -1.88
N SER A 208 -23.06 -28.20 -2.61
CA SER A 208 -22.12 -28.76 -3.62
C SER A 208 -20.66 -28.73 -3.13
N ASP A 209 -19.71 -28.45 -4.02
CA ASP A 209 -18.29 -28.34 -3.71
C ASP A 209 -17.89 -26.95 -3.18
N ARG A 210 -18.84 -26.09 -2.80
CA ARG A 210 -18.55 -24.70 -2.38
C ARG A 210 -17.83 -24.61 -1.02
N HIS A 211 -17.84 -25.70 -0.25
CA HIS A 211 -17.02 -25.82 0.96
C HIS A 211 -15.52 -25.74 0.66
N THR A 212 -15.09 -26.13 -0.55
CA THR A 212 -13.68 -26.09 -0.96
C THR A 212 -13.11 -24.67 -0.96
N VAL A 213 -13.94 -23.63 -1.10
CA VAL A 213 -13.52 -22.23 -0.98
C VAL A 213 -12.87 -21.95 0.38
N ILE A 214 -13.39 -22.58 1.44
CA ILE A 214 -12.89 -22.47 2.80
C ILE A 214 -11.62 -23.31 2.96
N ASP A 215 -11.59 -24.52 2.40
CA ASP A 215 -10.40 -25.39 2.43
C ASP A 215 -9.19 -24.74 1.72
N PHE A 216 -9.46 -23.94 0.68
CA PHE A 216 -8.48 -23.24 -0.14
C PHE A 216 -8.37 -21.73 0.18
N LEU A 217 -8.69 -21.33 1.41
CA LEU A 217 -8.67 -19.92 1.85
C LEU A 217 -7.37 -19.19 1.50
N ARG A 218 -6.24 -19.87 1.70
CA ARG A 218 -4.87 -19.34 1.50
C ARG A 218 -4.27 -19.65 0.13
N SER A 219 -5.04 -20.24 -0.78
CA SER A 219 -4.54 -20.51 -2.13
C SER A 219 -4.20 -19.20 -2.84
N PRO A 220 -3.23 -19.21 -3.78
CA PRO A 220 -2.90 -18.02 -4.56
C PRO A 220 -4.14 -17.38 -5.22
N PRO A 221 -4.12 -16.05 -5.42
CA PRO A 221 -5.18 -15.40 -6.17
C PRO A 221 -5.16 -15.90 -7.63
N LEU A 222 -6.34 -16.19 -8.15
CA LEU A 222 -6.61 -16.33 -9.58
C LEU A 222 -6.27 -14.99 -10.25
N LEU A 223 -5.65 -14.97 -11.43
CA LEU A 223 -5.32 -13.74 -12.15
C LEU A 223 -6.44 -13.34 -13.11
N PRO A 224 -6.66 -12.03 -13.39
CA PRO A 224 -7.72 -11.59 -14.31
C PRO A 224 -7.57 -12.17 -15.73
N SER A 225 -6.32 -12.35 -16.19
CA SER A 225 -6.00 -12.99 -17.47
C SER A 225 -6.49 -14.43 -17.54
N ILE A 226 -6.25 -15.22 -16.48
CA ILE A 226 -6.69 -16.62 -16.37
C ILE A 226 -8.22 -16.67 -16.34
N LEU A 227 -8.85 -15.78 -15.57
CA LEU A 227 -10.32 -15.66 -15.50
C LEU A 227 -10.94 -15.37 -16.88
N ALA A 228 -10.27 -14.53 -17.69
CA ALA A 228 -10.73 -14.18 -19.03
C ALA A 228 -10.49 -15.30 -20.06
N GLU A 229 -9.39 -16.06 -19.93
CA GLU A 229 -8.99 -17.08 -20.91
C GLU A 229 -9.67 -18.44 -20.68
N GLU A 230 -9.75 -18.93 -19.44
CA GLU A 230 -10.07 -20.34 -19.19
C GLU A 230 -11.55 -20.71 -19.37
N LYS A 231 -12.47 -19.76 -19.58
CA LYS A 231 -13.93 -19.99 -19.58
C LYS A 231 -14.43 -20.81 -18.37
N THR A 232 -13.61 -20.92 -17.33
CA THR A 232 -13.92 -21.65 -16.10
C THR A 232 -14.99 -20.89 -15.35
N LEU A 233 -16.12 -21.55 -15.11
CA LEU A 233 -17.29 -20.98 -14.48
C LEU A 233 -17.05 -20.85 -12.97
N ILE A 234 -16.53 -19.71 -12.53
CA ILE A 234 -16.24 -19.44 -11.12
C ILE A 234 -17.46 -18.79 -10.47
N ASN A 235 -17.81 -19.23 -9.26
CA ASN A 235 -18.90 -18.62 -8.48
C ASN A 235 -18.42 -17.37 -7.72
N TYR A 236 -19.34 -16.58 -7.20
CA TYR A 236 -18.96 -15.35 -6.51
C TYR A 236 -18.10 -15.57 -5.26
N PRO A 237 -18.38 -16.56 -4.37
CA PRO A 237 -17.51 -16.83 -3.23
C PRO A 237 -16.06 -17.18 -3.59
N GLU A 238 -15.84 -17.98 -4.65
CA GLU A 238 -14.50 -18.32 -5.16
C GLU A 238 -13.77 -17.07 -5.69
N PHE A 239 -14.50 -16.24 -6.45
CA PHE A 239 -13.99 -14.95 -6.93
C PHE A 239 -13.62 -14.04 -5.75
N PHE A 240 -14.55 -13.85 -4.80
CA PHE A 240 -14.36 -13.00 -3.62
C PHE A 240 -13.16 -13.45 -2.79
N ARG A 241 -13.04 -14.74 -2.50
CA ARG A 241 -11.86 -15.31 -1.80
C ARG A 241 -10.56 -14.94 -2.52
N SER A 242 -10.55 -15.03 -3.84
CA SER A 242 -9.37 -14.74 -4.66
C SER A 242 -8.96 -13.28 -4.60
N ILE A 243 -9.89 -12.38 -4.88
CA ILE A 243 -9.62 -10.94 -4.89
C ILE A 243 -9.33 -10.41 -3.49
N GLN A 244 -10.01 -10.92 -2.45
CA GLN A 244 -9.72 -10.59 -1.06
C GLN A 244 -8.31 -11.03 -0.65
N ARG A 245 -7.87 -12.24 -1.05
CA ARG A 245 -6.51 -12.70 -0.78
C ARG A 245 -5.47 -11.80 -1.44
N HIS A 246 -5.68 -11.47 -2.71
CA HIS A 246 -4.80 -10.55 -3.44
C HIS A 246 -4.72 -9.18 -2.75
N LEU A 247 -5.87 -8.63 -2.33
CA LEU A 247 -5.94 -7.36 -1.62
C LEU A 247 -5.16 -7.37 -0.30
N ILE A 248 -5.30 -8.43 0.49
CA ILE A 248 -4.56 -8.58 1.75
C ILE A 248 -3.05 -8.67 1.48
N ASP A 249 -2.63 -9.53 0.56
CA ASP A 249 -1.21 -9.72 0.23
C ASP A 249 -0.56 -8.42 -0.25
N CYS A 250 -1.22 -7.71 -1.18
CA CYS A 250 -0.71 -6.42 -1.66
C CYS A 250 -0.72 -5.35 -0.57
N SER A 251 -1.73 -5.30 0.30
CA SER A 251 -1.81 -4.30 1.36
C SER A 251 -0.74 -4.51 2.44
N LEU A 252 -0.45 -5.77 2.79
CA LEU A 252 0.63 -6.10 3.74
C LEU A 252 2.00 -5.79 3.14
N GLY A 253 2.21 -6.11 1.85
CA GLY A 253 3.43 -5.76 1.14
C GLY A 253 3.64 -4.24 1.06
N GLU A 254 2.59 -3.49 0.74
CA GLU A 254 2.62 -2.02 0.69
C GLU A 254 2.92 -1.42 2.07
N PHE A 255 2.25 -1.88 3.12
CA PHE A 255 2.50 -1.42 4.48
C PHE A 255 3.96 -1.65 4.91
N ALA A 256 4.48 -2.85 4.66
CA ALA A 256 5.87 -3.17 4.99
C ALA A 256 6.86 -2.28 4.20
N PHE A 257 6.57 -2.00 2.93
CA PHE A 257 7.38 -1.10 2.12
C PHE A 257 7.32 0.35 2.63
N GLU A 258 6.13 0.87 2.91
CA GLU A 258 5.93 2.23 3.39
C GLU A 258 6.69 2.49 4.69
N VAL A 259 6.63 1.55 5.64
CA VAL A 259 7.38 1.64 6.91
C VAL A 259 8.89 1.72 6.66
N LEU A 260 9.42 0.93 5.72
CA LEU A 260 10.86 0.88 5.45
C LEU A 260 11.37 2.05 4.59
N PHE A 261 10.54 2.58 3.69
CA PHE A 261 10.97 3.58 2.72
C PHE A 261 10.60 5.01 3.11
N PHE A 262 9.41 5.19 3.69
CA PHE A 262 8.89 6.49 4.08
C PHE A 262 8.97 6.74 5.60
N ASP A 263 8.95 5.68 6.43
CA ASP A 263 8.82 5.79 7.90
C ASP A 263 7.72 6.79 8.31
N PRO A 264 6.46 6.56 7.85
CA PRO A 264 5.37 7.49 8.12
C PRO A 264 4.94 7.42 9.58
N GLU A 265 4.53 8.57 10.15
CA GLU A 265 4.04 8.66 11.53
C GLU A 265 2.71 7.92 11.74
N ASP A 266 1.91 7.80 10.67
CA ASP A 266 0.61 7.16 10.68
C ASP A 266 0.34 6.36 9.41
N THR A 267 -0.79 5.67 9.39
CA THR A 267 -1.21 4.79 8.29
C THR A 267 -2.03 5.51 7.22
N LYS A 268 -2.04 6.86 7.17
CA LYS A 268 -2.83 7.60 6.17
C LYS A 268 -2.36 7.32 4.74
N MET A 269 -1.05 7.16 4.56
CA MET A 269 -0.42 6.85 3.28
C MET A 269 -0.99 5.55 2.70
N LEU A 270 -0.93 4.47 3.48
CA LEU A 270 -1.54 3.20 3.14
C LEU A 270 -3.01 3.34 2.75
N ILE A 271 -3.83 4.04 3.56
CA ILE A 271 -5.26 4.25 3.27
C ILE A 271 -5.45 4.96 1.93
N GLU A 272 -4.63 5.98 1.62
CA GLU A 272 -4.72 6.71 0.37
C GLU A 272 -4.40 5.82 -0.83
N VAL A 273 -3.43 4.91 -0.69
CA VAL A 273 -3.04 3.96 -1.74
C VAL A 273 -4.12 2.89 -1.94
N ILE A 274 -4.53 2.18 -0.89
CA ILE A 274 -5.40 1.00 -1.03
C ILE A 274 -6.89 1.33 -1.01
N GLY A 275 -7.28 2.49 -0.48
CA GLY A 275 -8.67 2.81 -0.16
C GLY A 275 -9.62 2.69 -1.35
N ALA A 276 -9.18 3.12 -2.54
CA ALA A 276 -9.98 3.02 -3.75
C ALA A 276 -10.21 1.56 -4.21
N ALA A 277 -9.19 0.69 -4.06
CA ALA A 277 -9.30 -0.73 -4.39
C ALA A 277 -10.21 -1.48 -3.41
N CYS A 278 -10.06 -1.15 -2.14
CA CYS A 278 -10.90 -1.58 -1.05
C CYS A 278 -12.38 -1.25 -1.30
N GLU A 279 -12.68 0.00 -1.68
CA GLU A 279 -14.03 0.46 -2.02
C GLU A 279 -14.61 -0.27 -3.23
N GLU A 280 -13.82 -0.46 -4.29
CA GLU A 280 -14.25 -1.20 -5.50
C GLU A 280 -14.70 -2.63 -5.17
N LEU A 281 -13.95 -3.34 -4.30
CA LEU A 281 -14.34 -4.66 -3.84
C LEU A 281 -15.62 -4.60 -2.97
N HIS A 282 -15.72 -3.60 -2.09
CA HIS A 282 -16.90 -3.40 -1.26
C HIS A 282 -18.17 -3.23 -2.10
N LEU A 283 -18.17 -2.29 -3.05
CA LEU A 283 -19.30 -2.05 -3.95
C LEU A 283 -19.68 -3.30 -4.74
N THR A 284 -18.69 -4.00 -5.29
CA THR A 284 -18.92 -5.24 -6.04
C THR A 284 -19.60 -6.30 -5.17
N THR A 285 -19.18 -6.41 -3.91
CA THR A 285 -19.74 -7.34 -2.91
C THR A 285 -21.15 -6.96 -2.51
N VAL A 286 -21.40 -5.69 -2.19
CA VAL A 286 -22.74 -5.20 -1.82
C VAL A 286 -23.73 -5.40 -2.96
N ASN A 287 -23.33 -5.11 -4.21
CA ASN A 287 -24.16 -5.31 -5.38
C ASN A 287 -24.53 -6.79 -5.57
N TRP A 288 -23.56 -7.70 -5.38
CA TRP A 288 -23.82 -9.13 -5.43
C TRP A 288 -24.78 -9.58 -4.33
N VAL A 289 -24.52 -9.22 -3.06
CA VAL A 289 -25.36 -9.60 -1.91
C VAL A 289 -26.79 -9.09 -2.07
N ARG A 290 -26.98 -7.85 -2.54
CA ARG A 290 -28.33 -7.27 -2.72
C ARG A 290 -29.14 -7.95 -3.84
N GLY A 291 -28.47 -8.43 -4.88
CA GLY A 291 -29.13 -9.13 -5.99
C GLY A 291 -29.22 -10.64 -5.80
N SER A 292 -28.45 -11.21 -4.87
CA SER A 292 -28.33 -12.65 -4.66
C SER A 292 -29.37 -13.19 -3.69
N PHE A 293 -29.87 -14.38 -3.98
CA PHE A 293 -30.69 -15.18 -3.08
C PHE A 293 -29.94 -16.41 -2.54
N ASP A 294 -28.64 -16.50 -2.81
CA ASP A 294 -27.75 -17.57 -2.35
C ASP A 294 -27.30 -17.32 -0.90
N VAL A 295 -28.11 -17.79 0.04
CA VAL A 295 -27.85 -17.66 1.48
C VAL A 295 -26.54 -18.34 1.89
N VAL A 296 -26.21 -19.47 1.25
CA VAL A 296 -24.98 -20.22 1.55
C VAL A 296 -23.76 -19.44 1.08
N GLY A 297 -23.79 -18.84 -0.11
CA GLY A 297 -22.71 -17.98 -0.59
C GLY A 297 -22.50 -16.77 0.32
N VAL A 298 -23.57 -16.13 0.79
CA VAL A 298 -23.47 -15.03 1.77
C VAL A 298 -22.82 -15.51 3.08
N MET A 299 -23.18 -16.69 3.60
CA MET A 299 -22.52 -17.25 4.79
C MET A 299 -21.03 -17.51 4.55
N ILE A 300 -20.65 -18.01 3.36
CA ILE A 300 -19.24 -18.21 3.01
C ILE A 300 -18.51 -16.85 2.97
N LEU A 301 -19.11 -15.79 2.40
CA LEU A 301 -18.52 -14.45 2.44
C LEU A 301 -18.27 -13.97 3.87
N CYS A 302 -19.21 -14.19 4.80
CA CYS A 302 -19.02 -13.86 6.21
C CYS A 302 -17.85 -14.63 6.84
N ILE A 303 -17.70 -15.92 6.52
CA ILE A 303 -16.58 -16.74 6.99
C ILE A 303 -15.25 -16.21 6.43
N LEU A 304 -15.20 -15.86 5.14
CA LEU A 304 -14.03 -15.30 4.49
C LEU A 304 -13.62 -13.94 5.08
N LEU A 305 -14.60 -13.06 5.33
CA LEU A 305 -14.38 -11.78 6.01
C LEU A 305 -13.85 -11.96 7.43
N GLN A 306 -14.43 -12.88 8.19
CA GLN A 306 -13.96 -13.19 9.55
C GLN A 306 -12.52 -13.71 9.55
N ALA A 307 -12.20 -14.63 8.63
CA ALA A 307 -10.84 -15.17 8.50
C ALA A 307 -9.81 -14.09 8.14
N ALA A 308 -10.17 -13.16 7.24
CA ALA A 308 -9.32 -12.02 6.89
C ALA A 308 -9.07 -11.09 8.09
N VAL A 309 -10.12 -10.77 8.85
CA VAL A 309 -10.00 -9.95 10.08
C VAL A 309 -9.07 -10.60 11.10
N GLU A 310 -9.18 -11.92 11.31
CA GLU A 310 -8.31 -12.67 12.22
C GLU A 310 -6.87 -12.75 11.74
N GLU A 311 -6.64 -12.83 10.44
CA GLU A 311 -5.29 -12.81 9.85
C GLU A 311 -4.63 -11.44 10.03
N LEU A 312 -5.34 -10.36 9.67
CA LEU A 312 -4.84 -8.99 9.83
C LEU A 312 -4.59 -8.61 11.29
N ALA A 313 -5.39 -9.15 12.22
CA ALA A 313 -5.16 -9.00 13.65
C ALA A 313 -3.86 -9.68 14.12
N LYS A 314 -3.49 -10.82 13.52
CA LYS A 314 -2.23 -11.53 13.83
C LYS A 314 -1.01 -10.81 13.27
N GLU A 315 -1.12 -10.28 12.06
CA GLU A 315 -0.06 -9.48 11.42
C GLU A 315 0.09 -8.08 12.05
N GLY A 316 -0.85 -7.67 12.90
CA GLY A 316 -0.76 -6.41 13.65
C GLY A 316 -1.03 -5.17 12.80
N VAL A 317 -1.85 -5.29 11.75
CA VAL A 317 -2.25 -4.16 10.89
C VAL A 317 -3.71 -3.76 11.18
N PRO A 318 -3.96 -2.97 12.24
CA PRO A 318 -5.31 -2.70 12.72
C PRO A 318 -6.17 -1.91 11.74
N ILE A 319 -5.57 -1.13 10.83
CA ILE A 319 -6.35 -0.28 9.92
C ILE A 319 -7.04 -1.06 8.81
N LEU A 320 -6.37 -2.09 8.30
CA LEU A 320 -6.97 -3.05 7.37
C LEU A 320 -8.07 -3.84 8.07
N GLN A 321 -7.85 -4.20 9.34
CA GLN A 321 -8.84 -4.87 10.15
C GLN A 321 -10.11 -4.01 10.33
N GLU A 322 -9.96 -2.72 10.66
CA GLU A 322 -11.08 -1.78 10.78
C GLU A 322 -11.85 -1.63 9.46
N PHE A 323 -11.16 -1.60 8.32
CA PHE A 323 -11.79 -1.52 7.01
C PHE A 323 -12.73 -2.72 6.77
N PHE A 324 -12.24 -3.95 6.94
CA PHE A 324 -13.07 -5.15 6.78
C PHE A 324 -14.18 -5.25 7.84
N LEU A 325 -13.95 -4.77 9.06
CA LEU A 325 -14.98 -4.72 10.11
C LEU A 325 -16.11 -3.73 9.79
N LYS A 326 -15.81 -2.59 9.14
CA LYS A 326 -16.83 -1.60 8.73
C LYS A 326 -17.85 -2.16 7.75
N TRP A 327 -17.48 -3.14 6.92
CA TRP A 327 -18.41 -3.80 6.00
C TRP A 327 -19.57 -4.51 6.71
N GLY A 328 -19.36 -4.97 7.94
CA GLY A 328 -20.41 -5.56 8.77
C GLY A 328 -21.22 -4.55 9.59
N LEU A 329 -20.77 -3.29 9.66
CA LEU A 329 -21.26 -2.27 10.60
C LEU A 329 -21.98 -1.09 9.94
N GLU A 330 -21.94 -0.95 8.61
CA GLU A 330 -22.75 0.04 7.90
C GLU A 330 -24.24 -0.29 8.07
N ARG A 331 -24.81 0.30 9.13
CA ARG A 331 -26.24 0.38 9.35
C ARG A 331 -26.84 1.14 8.17
N ARG A 332 -27.89 0.54 7.60
CA ARG A 332 -28.83 1.19 6.71
C ARG A 332 -29.34 2.47 7.39
N ASP A 333 -28.95 3.62 6.86
CA ASP A 333 -29.74 4.84 6.98
C ASP A 333 -30.71 4.93 5.79
#